data_AF-A0AAW5YUD6-F1
#
_entry.id   AF-A0AAW5YUD6-F1
#
_cell.length_a   1.000
_cell.length_b   1.000
_cell.length_c   1.000
_cell.angle_alpha   90.00
_cell.angle_beta   90.00
_cell.angle_gamma   90.00
#
_symmetry.space_group_name_H-M   'P 1'
#
loop_
_entity.id
_entity.type
_entity.pdbx_description
1 polymer ?
#
loop_
_entity_poly.entity_id
_entity_poly.type
_entity_poly.pdbx_seq_one_letter_code
_entity_poly.pdbx_strand_id
1 'polypeptide(L)'
;MKLAKGADSVSPIFKGVEILPDGSVVRTGTNYSGKFQEAHDASKASIQSRISNLESSGVKGTGNSKIQLGKEDLDALRKKWNVPETNTIAVGKTYVKGLRDLAFEGGSPEVRKEAGLPSLDTILPNREIRAPYDHLKNPKLAQFTRHAEEGVLNEFDYAIKKAGIEPTEVTGTLRIHQSNPRGVCNKCSKGLLKPHPIEKSGIFYQASKKYPNLTIEVTSEIDGSVKTNGLLSFVLKDGKIIE
;
A
#
# COMPACT_ATOMS: atom_id res chain seq x y z
N MET A 1 -69.92 20.14 3.53
CA MET A 1 -69.19 18.84 3.52
C MET A 1 -68.96 18.46 2.06
N LYS A 2 -67.79 18.12 1.54
CA LYS A 2 -66.42 17.91 2.01
C LYS A 2 -65.52 18.21 0.77
N LEU A 3 -64.45 18.97 0.93
CA LEU A 3 -63.34 19.03 -0.02
C LEU A 3 -62.47 17.80 0.21
N ALA A 4 -62.25 16.97 -0.82
CA ALA A 4 -61.25 15.91 -0.80
C ALA A 4 -60.17 16.23 -1.83
N LYS A 5 -58.96 16.48 -1.32
CA LYS A 5 -57.72 16.60 -2.11
C LYS A 5 -57.35 15.21 -2.64
N GLY A 6 -57.22 15.08 -3.96
CA GLY A 6 -56.60 13.93 -4.61
C GLY A 6 -55.09 13.97 -4.43
N ALA A 7 -54.52 12.79 -4.18
CA ALA A 7 -53.17 12.55 -3.71
C ALA A 7 -52.11 12.60 -4.82
N ASP A 8 -50.98 13.25 -4.52
CA ASP A 8 -49.72 12.98 -5.23
C ASP A 8 -49.11 11.68 -4.66
N SER A 9 -49.15 10.62 -5.45
CA SER A 9 -48.49 9.36 -5.14
C SER A 9 -47.01 9.43 -5.52
N VAL A 10 -46.14 9.67 -4.55
CA VAL A 10 -44.69 9.44 -4.69
C VAL A 10 -44.35 8.15 -3.95
N SER A 11 -43.91 7.14 -4.70
CA SER A 11 -43.57 5.81 -4.19
C SER A 11 -42.28 5.86 -3.35
N PRO A 12 -42.25 5.36 -2.09
CA PRO A 12 -41.04 5.38 -1.28
C PRO A 12 -40.15 4.17 -1.59
N ILE A 13 -39.15 4.34 -2.47
CA ILE A 13 -38.14 3.32 -2.81
C ILE A 13 -36.87 3.48 -1.93
N PHE A 14 -37.00 3.83 -0.66
CA PHE A 14 -35.87 3.79 0.27
C PHE A 14 -36.29 3.16 1.60
N LYS A 15 -36.07 1.84 1.73
CA LYS A 15 -36.06 1.20 3.05
C LYS A 15 -34.90 1.81 3.85
N GLY A 16 -35.20 2.44 4.99
CA GLY A 16 -34.20 2.93 5.96
C GLY A 16 -34.09 4.45 6.12
N VAL A 17 -35.06 5.23 5.63
CA VAL A 17 -35.11 6.69 5.79
C VAL A 17 -36.48 7.10 6.32
N GLU A 18 -36.54 7.67 7.53
CA GLU A 18 -37.74 8.30 8.09
C GLU A 18 -37.62 9.82 7.99
N ILE A 19 -38.72 10.49 7.61
CA ILE A 19 -38.83 11.95 7.61
C ILE A 19 -39.72 12.34 8.79
N LEU A 20 -39.17 13.15 9.70
CA LEU A 20 -39.86 13.65 10.88
C LEU A 20 -40.82 14.80 10.54
N PRO A 21 -41.81 15.10 11.40
CA PRO A 21 -42.82 16.14 11.14
C PRO A 21 -42.26 17.55 10.97
N ASP A 22 -41.05 17.80 11.46
CA ASP A 22 -40.31 19.06 11.31
C ASP A 22 -39.49 19.11 9.99
N GLY A 23 -39.59 18.08 9.14
CA GLY A 23 -38.87 17.95 7.89
C GLY A 23 -37.45 17.39 8.01
N SER A 24 -37.01 17.03 9.21
CA SER A 24 -35.70 16.40 9.42
C SER A 24 -35.70 14.93 9.01
N VAL A 25 -34.54 14.42 8.58
CA VAL A 25 -34.42 13.07 7.99
C VAL A 25 -33.54 12.19 8.88
N VAL A 26 -34.08 11.07 9.35
CA VAL A 26 -33.37 10.07 10.15
C VAL A 26 -33.07 8.85 9.27
N ARG A 27 -31.78 8.50 9.12
CA ARG A 27 -31.33 7.30 8.41
C ARG A 27 -31.01 6.19 9.42
N THR A 28 -31.86 5.18 9.52
CA THR A 28 -31.59 3.96 10.29
C THR A 28 -31.04 2.89 9.34
N GLY A 29 -29.72 2.97 9.11
CA GLY A 29 -28.94 2.00 8.34
C GLY A 29 -27.67 1.66 9.11
N THR A 30 -27.18 0.43 8.96
CA THR A 30 -26.05 -0.19 9.69
C THR A 30 -24.91 0.80 10.00
N ASN A 31 -24.45 0.80 11.27
CA ASN A 31 -23.37 1.65 11.82
C ASN A 31 -22.03 1.42 11.09
N TYR A 32 -21.94 1.90 9.85
CA TYR A 32 -20.74 1.82 9.03
C TYR A 32 -19.62 2.64 9.67
N SER A 33 -19.95 3.81 10.26
CA SER A 33 -19.04 4.67 11.03
C SER A 33 -18.46 3.99 12.28
N GLY A 34 -19.26 3.19 13.00
CA GLY A 34 -18.81 2.49 14.20
C GLY A 34 -17.70 1.47 13.92
N LYS A 35 -17.82 0.73 12.80
CA LYS A 35 -16.80 -0.25 12.39
C LYS A 35 -15.47 0.39 11.99
N PHE A 36 -15.48 1.61 11.44
CA PHE A 36 -14.25 2.35 11.16
C PHE A 36 -13.58 2.84 12.43
N GLN A 37 -14.38 3.32 13.40
CA GLN A 37 -13.85 3.74 14.69
C GLN A 37 -13.23 2.56 15.43
N GLU A 38 -13.89 1.40 15.46
CA GLU A 38 -13.35 0.17 16.05
C GLU A 38 -12.05 -0.30 15.38
N ALA A 39 -11.99 -0.31 14.04
CA ALA A 39 -10.77 -0.71 13.33
C ALA A 39 -9.62 0.30 13.53
N HIS A 40 -9.94 1.59 13.59
CA HIS A 40 -8.96 2.65 13.85
C HIS A 40 -8.44 2.58 15.29
N ASP A 41 -9.32 2.37 16.27
CA ASP A 41 -8.97 2.24 17.68
C ASP A 41 -8.20 0.94 17.96
N ALA A 42 -8.55 -0.17 17.29
CA ALA A 42 -7.79 -1.41 17.34
C ALA A 42 -6.37 -1.24 16.76
N SER A 43 -6.25 -0.50 15.65
CA SER A 43 -4.94 -0.16 15.06
C SER A 43 -4.11 0.72 16.01
N LYS A 44 -4.73 1.73 16.64
CA LYS A 44 -4.09 2.62 17.63
C LYS A 44 -3.64 1.85 18.89
N ALA A 45 -4.47 0.96 19.40
CA ALA A 45 -4.17 0.13 20.57
C ALA A 45 -3.03 -0.86 20.27
N SER A 46 -3.00 -1.48 19.09
CA SER A 46 -1.91 -2.37 18.67
C SER A 46 -0.57 -1.63 18.56
N ILE A 47 -0.59 -0.38 18.12
CA ILE A 47 0.61 0.47 18.05
C ILE A 47 1.08 0.83 19.47
N GLN A 48 0.17 1.21 20.37
CA GLN A 48 0.51 1.57 21.75
C GLN A 48 1.06 0.39 22.56
N SER A 49 0.48 -0.82 22.41
CA SER A 49 0.98 -2.01 23.10
C SER A 49 2.38 -2.43 22.62
N ARG A 50 2.71 -2.15 21.35
CA ARG A 50 4.06 -2.38 20.81
C ARG A 50 5.06 -1.39 21.40
N ILE A 51 4.66 -0.13 21.60
CA ILE A 51 5.49 0.92 22.22
C ILE A 51 5.79 0.59 23.69
N SER A 52 4.79 0.14 24.47
CA SER A 52 5.02 -0.24 25.87
C SER A 52 5.96 -1.44 26.03
N ASN A 53 5.91 -2.40 25.10
CA ASN A 53 6.79 -3.57 25.12
C ASN A 53 8.24 -3.25 24.67
N LEU A 54 8.42 -2.13 23.95
CA LEU A 54 9.74 -1.60 23.57
C LEU A 54 10.43 -0.92 24.76
N GLU A 55 9.69 -0.21 25.63
CA GLU A 55 10.25 0.44 26.82
C GLU A 55 10.73 -0.55 27.89
N SER A 56 10.19 -1.78 27.91
CA SER A 56 10.62 -2.82 28.87
C SER A 56 11.82 -3.66 28.40
N SER A 57 12.22 -3.55 27.12
CA SER A 57 13.19 -4.46 26.50
C SER A 57 14.42 -3.67 26.04
N GLY A 58 15.33 -3.39 26.98
CA GLY A 58 16.58 -2.68 26.71
C GLY A 58 17.39 -3.33 25.58
N VAL A 59 17.56 -2.60 24.48
CA VAL A 59 18.22 -3.11 23.26
C VAL A 59 19.74 -2.97 23.37
N LYS A 60 20.44 -4.10 23.50
CA LYS A 60 21.87 -4.25 23.22
C LYS A 60 22.07 -4.72 21.78
N GLY A 61 23.03 -4.10 21.07
CA GLY A 61 23.81 -4.78 20.04
C GLY A 61 23.85 -4.10 18.66
N THR A 62 24.94 -3.38 18.41
CA THR A 62 25.44 -3.00 17.08
C THR A 62 26.00 -4.22 16.34
N GLY A 63 25.43 -4.56 15.18
CA GLY A 63 25.93 -5.58 14.26
C GLY A 63 25.35 -5.40 12.87
N ASN A 64 26.19 -5.52 11.85
CA ASN A 64 25.86 -5.36 10.42
C ASN A 64 25.07 -6.56 9.88
N SER A 65 23.92 -6.85 10.47
CA SER A 65 23.04 -7.94 10.06
C SER A 65 22.53 -7.64 8.65
N LYS A 66 22.51 -8.60 7.71
CA LYS A 66 21.70 -8.46 6.48
C LYS A 66 20.22 -8.45 6.92
N ILE A 67 19.37 -7.55 6.38
CA ILE A 67 17.91 -7.62 6.62
C ILE A 67 17.51 -9.00 6.09
N GLN A 68 17.01 -9.86 6.98
CA GLN A 68 16.34 -11.09 6.57
C GLN A 68 14.96 -10.67 6.07
N LEU A 69 14.81 -10.68 4.74
CA LEU A 69 13.57 -10.44 4.03
C LEU A 69 13.45 -11.52 2.96
N GLY A 70 12.36 -12.29 3.01
CA GLY A 70 12.20 -13.45 2.14
C GLY A 70 10.83 -14.10 2.29
N LYS A 71 10.76 -15.39 1.96
CA LYS A 71 9.53 -16.17 1.93
C LYS A 71 8.77 -16.16 3.26
N GLU A 72 9.47 -16.21 4.40
CA GLU A 72 8.83 -16.24 5.72
C GLU A 72 8.01 -14.97 6.00
N ASP A 73 8.50 -13.82 5.52
CA ASP A 73 7.78 -12.54 5.64
C ASP A 73 6.55 -12.50 4.73
N LEU A 74 6.66 -13.07 3.53
CA LEU A 74 5.52 -13.24 2.64
C LEU A 74 4.48 -14.17 3.25
N ASP A 75 4.89 -15.32 3.78
CA ASP A 75 3.98 -16.30 4.41
C ASP A 75 3.29 -15.70 5.65
N ALA A 76 4.01 -14.90 6.45
CA ALA A 76 3.43 -14.14 7.55
C ALA A 76 2.38 -13.13 7.06
N LEU A 77 2.66 -12.40 5.98
CA LEU A 77 1.71 -11.47 5.36
C LEU A 77 0.49 -12.20 4.79
N ARG A 78 0.68 -13.34 4.12
CA ARG A 78 -0.42 -14.19 3.61
C ARG A 78 -1.35 -14.63 4.72
N LYS A 79 -0.78 -15.10 5.83
CA LYS A 79 -1.55 -15.48 7.02
C LYS A 79 -2.29 -14.28 7.61
N LYS A 80 -1.64 -13.12 7.70
CA LYS A 80 -2.23 -11.88 8.23
C LYS A 80 -3.42 -11.41 7.41
N TRP A 81 -3.32 -11.45 6.08
CA TRP A 81 -4.35 -10.97 5.16
C TRP A 81 -5.34 -12.05 4.71
N ASN A 82 -5.14 -13.30 5.16
CA ASN A 82 -5.92 -14.45 4.74
C ASN A 82 -5.93 -14.64 3.21
N VAL A 83 -4.76 -14.51 2.58
CA VAL A 83 -4.54 -14.66 1.13
C VAL A 83 -3.49 -15.74 0.89
N PRO A 84 -3.89 -17.02 0.80
CA PRO A 84 -2.95 -18.15 0.80
C PRO A 84 -2.10 -18.23 -0.46
N GLU A 85 -2.64 -17.90 -1.64
CA GLU A 85 -1.95 -18.17 -2.91
C GLU A 85 -1.82 -16.94 -3.81
N THR A 86 -2.86 -16.09 -3.83
CA THR A 86 -2.97 -15.02 -4.81
C THR A 86 -1.77 -14.07 -4.78
N ASN A 87 -1.27 -13.79 -5.97
CA ASN A 87 -0.18 -12.86 -6.20
C ASN A 87 -0.74 -11.50 -6.68
N THR A 88 -0.12 -10.37 -6.38
CA THR A 88 1.18 -10.19 -5.74
C THR A 88 1.00 -9.62 -4.34
N ILE A 89 1.68 -10.17 -3.34
CA ILE A 89 2.00 -9.47 -2.10
C ILE A 89 3.47 -9.03 -2.11
N ALA A 90 3.79 -7.97 -1.39
CA ALA A 90 5.15 -7.51 -1.19
C ALA A 90 5.36 -7.04 0.24
N VAL A 91 6.56 -7.29 0.77
CA VAL A 91 6.99 -6.80 2.08
C VAL A 91 8.25 -5.97 1.90
N GLY A 92 8.32 -4.84 2.60
CA GLY A 92 9.49 -3.98 2.69
C GLY A 92 10.05 -3.92 4.11
N LYS A 93 11.36 -3.90 4.24
CA LYS A 93 12.09 -3.65 5.51
C LYS A 93 13.24 -2.68 5.24
N THR A 94 13.63 -1.88 6.23
CA THR A 94 14.63 -0.82 6.01
C THR A 94 15.71 -0.75 7.08
N TYR A 95 16.89 -0.28 6.69
CA TYR A 95 18.00 0.09 7.58
C TYR A 95 18.12 1.58 7.85
N VAL A 96 17.19 2.39 7.34
CA VAL A 96 17.11 3.82 7.64
C VAL A 96 16.98 4.00 9.16
N LYS A 97 17.82 4.87 9.72
CA LYS A 97 17.85 5.15 11.15
C LYS A 97 16.47 5.64 11.61
N GLY A 98 15.96 5.06 12.70
CA GLY A 98 14.64 5.38 13.25
C GLY A 98 13.47 4.61 12.64
N LEU A 99 13.68 3.82 11.58
CA LEU A 99 12.62 3.05 10.90
C LEU A 99 12.90 1.53 10.84
N ARG A 100 13.93 1.04 11.53
CA ARG A 100 14.42 -0.35 11.39
C ARG A 100 13.45 -1.42 11.86
N ASP A 101 12.56 -1.07 12.79
CA ASP A 101 11.57 -2.00 13.36
C ASP A 101 10.24 -1.99 12.58
N LEU A 102 10.17 -1.22 11.48
CA LEU A 102 8.99 -1.15 10.64
C LEU A 102 9.07 -2.17 9.50
N ALA A 103 7.94 -2.81 9.24
CA ALA A 103 7.66 -3.53 8.01
C ALA A 103 6.61 -2.75 7.21
N PHE A 104 6.79 -2.72 5.90
CA PHE A 104 5.91 -2.07 4.93
C PHE A 104 5.23 -3.16 4.10
N GLU A 105 3.93 -3.07 3.89
CA GLU A 105 3.14 -4.14 3.29
C GLU A 105 2.43 -3.65 2.02
N GLY A 106 2.44 -4.49 0.99
CA GLY A 106 1.87 -4.19 -0.32
C GLY A 106 1.06 -5.36 -0.85
N GLY A 107 -0.06 -5.05 -1.51
CA GLY A 107 -0.89 -6.04 -2.19
C GLY A 107 -1.35 -5.51 -3.54
N SER A 108 -1.38 -6.39 -4.55
CA SER A 108 -2.00 -6.11 -5.85
C SER A 108 -3.50 -5.83 -5.68
N PRO A 109 -4.18 -5.24 -6.68
CA PRO A 109 -5.61 -4.98 -6.59
C PRO A 109 -6.44 -6.25 -6.30
N GLU A 110 -6.01 -7.39 -6.84
CA GLU A 110 -6.67 -8.68 -6.65
C GLU A 110 -6.45 -9.22 -5.24
N VAL A 111 -5.21 -9.20 -4.74
CA VAL A 111 -4.88 -9.56 -3.36
C VAL A 111 -5.67 -8.72 -2.36
N ARG A 112 -5.72 -7.40 -2.57
CA ARG A 112 -6.45 -6.50 -1.67
C ARG A 112 -7.95 -6.81 -1.69
N LYS A 113 -8.51 -7.11 -2.86
CA LYS A 113 -9.92 -7.53 -2.98
C LYS A 113 -10.19 -8.83 -2.22
N GLU A 114 -9.34 -9.83 -2.36
CA GLU A 114 -9.47 -11.11 -1.65
C GLU A 114 -9.34 -10.95 -0.13
N ALA A 115 -8.39 -10.14 0.33
CA ALA A 115 -8.19 -9.81 1.73
C ALA A 115 -9.30 -8.91 2.33
N GLY A 116 -10.28 -8.46 1.54
CA GLY A 116 -11.29 -7.48 1.97
C GLY A 116 -10.72 -6.09 2.28
N LEU A 117 -9.54 -5.76 1.76
CA LEU A 117 -8.85 -4.50 1.99
C LEU A 117 -9.28 -3.43 0.97
N PRO A 118 -9.39 -2.16 1.37
CA PRO A 118 -9.68 -1.05 0.47
C PRO A 118 -8.57 -0.87 -0.57
N SER A 119 -8.89 -0.28 -1.73
CA SER A 119 -7.89 -0.02 -2.78
C SER A 119 -6.82 0.99 -2.34
N LEU A 120 -5.66 0.99 -3.00
CA LEU A 120 -4.64 2.03 -2.77
C LEU A 120 -5.14 3.45 -3.07
N ASP A 121 -6.05 3.61 -4.04
CA ASP A 121 -6.65 4.93 -4.31
C ASP A 121 -7.58 5.39 -3.20
N THR A 122 -8.10 4.46 -2.38
CA THR A 122 -8.95 4.78 -1.23
C THR A 122 -8.12 5.17 -0.01
N ILE A 123 -7.08 4.39 0.31
CA ILE A 123 -6.29 4.62 1.54
C ILE A 123 -5.18 5.66 1.36
N LEU A 124 -4.68 5.84 0.13
CA LEU A 124 -3.57 6.72 -0.20
C LEU A 124 -3.89 7.49 -1.50
N PRO A 125 -4.96 8.33 -1.52
CA PRO A 125 -5.43 9.00 -2.74
C PRO A 125 -4.41 9.99 -3.31
N ASN A 126 -3.66 10.67 -2.44
CA ASN A 126 -2.71 11.75 -2.78
C ASN A 126 -1.25 11.30 -2.68
N ARG A 127 -1.00 10.01 -2.90
CA ARG A 127 0.34 9.42 -2.80
C ARG A 127 1.24 9.92 -3.94
N GLU A 128 2.48 10.22 -3.59
CA GLU A 128 3.44 10.85 -4.52
C GLU A 128 4.10 9.84 -5.45
N ILE A 129 4.36 8.62 -4.97
CA ILE A 129 4.92 7.55 -5.79
C ILE A 129 3.75 6.81 -6.43
N ARG A 130 3.45 7.11 -7.69
CA ARG A 130 2.24 6.59 -8.35
C ARG A 130 2.52 6.19 -9.78
N ALA A 131 2.03 5.02 -10.18
CA ALA A 131 2.13 4.60 -11.57
C ALA A 131 1.49 5.67 -12.49
N PRO A 132 2.17 6.07 -13.58
CA PRO A 132 1.79 7.25 -14.38
C PRO A 132 0.64 6.98 -15.36
N TYR A 133 -0.22 6.00 -15.07
CA TYR A 133 -1.28 5.54 -15.96
C TYR A 133 -2.65 5.94 -15.42
N ASP A 134 -3.43 6.58 -16.28
CA ASP A 134 -4.80 6.99 -15.97
C ASP A 134 -5.78 5.86 -16.32
N HIS A 135 -6.06 5.02 -15.33
CA HIS A 135 -7.01 3.92 -15.46
C HIS A 135 -8.47 4.39 -15.47
N LEU A 136 -8.76 5.62 -15.02
CA LEU A 136 -10.12 6.18 -15.07
C LEU A 136 -10.46 6.57 -16.51
N LYS A 137 -9.50 7.14 -17.24
CA LYS A 137 -9.65 7.42 -18.68
C LYS A 137 -9.55 6.17 -19.54
N ASN A 138 -8.68 5.23 -19.20
CA ASN A 138 -8.54 3.97 -19.94
C ASN A 138 -8.49 2.77 -18.98
N PRO A 139 -9.62 2.07 -18.78
CA PRO A 139 -9.69 0.92 -17.88
C PRO A 139 -8.68 -0.19 -18.17
N LYS A 140 -8.22 -0.34 -19.42
CA LYS A 140 -7.19 -1.33 -19.79
C LYS A 140 -5.84 -1.07 -19.12
N LEU A 141 -5.61 0.16 -18.65
CA LEU A 141 -4.39 0.53 -17.93
C LEU A 141 -4.46 0.20 -16.43
N ALA A 142 -5.63 -0.19 -15.90
CA ALA A 142 -5.78 -0.56 -14.49
C ALA A 142 -4.80 -1.65 -14.05
N GLN A 143 -4.48 -2.58 -14.95
CA GLN A 143 -3.53 -3.66 -14.74
C GLN A 143 -2.07 -3.19 -14.52
N PHE A 144 -1.76 -1.91 -14.73
CA PHE A 144 -0.42 -1.32 -14.55
C PHE A 144 -0.35 -0.34 -13.37
N THR A 145 -1.36 -0.36 -12.49
CA THR A 145 -1.50 0.61 -11.40
C THR A 145 -1.82 -0.11 -10.10
N ARG A 146 -1.46 0.52 -8.95
CA ARG A 146 -1.79 0.02 -7.61
C ARG A 146 -1.22 -1.38 -7.34
N HIS A 147 -0.03 -1.66 -7.86
CA HIS A 147 0.65 -2.93 -7.61
C HIS A 147 1.21 -2.98 -6.18
N ALA A 148 1.59 -4.17 -5.75
CA ALA A 148 2.05 -4.39 -4.38
C ALA A 148 3.26 -3.51 -4.04
N GLU A 149 4.20 -3.36 -4.97
CA GLU A 149 5.40 -2.55 -4.78
C GLU A 149 5.06 -1.06 -4.60
N GLU A 150 3.99 -0.57 -5.23
CA GLU A 150 3.50 0.81 -5.03
C GLU A 150 3.02 1.01 -3.59
N GLY A 151 2.36 0.00 -3.00
CA GLY A 151 1.96 0.04 -1.59
C GLY A 151 3.15 0.16 -0.66
N VAL A 152 4.12 -0.75 -0.80
CA VAL A 152 5.36 -0.77 0.02
C VAL A 152 6.10 0.57 -0.05
N LEU A 153 6.31 1.11 -1.25
CA LEU A 153 7.03 2.36 -1.45
C LEU A 153 6.30 3.56 -0.79
N ASN A 154 4.98 3.60 -0.82
CA ASN A 154 4.23 4.70 -0.21
C ASN A 154 4.05 4.55 1.30
N GLU A 155 4.00 3.33 1.84
CA GLU A 155 4.05 3.15 3.30
C GLU A 155 5.41 3.59 3.86
N PHE A 156 6.51 3.26 3.15
CA PHE A 156 7.83 3.78 3.46
C PHE A 156 7.89 5.32 3.38
N ASP A 157 7.37 5.89 2.29
CA ASP A 157 7.30 7.35 2.09
C ASP A 157 6.56 8.06 3.23
N TYR A 158 5.44 7.49 3.65
CA TYR A 158 4.66 7.98 4.77
C TYR A 158 5.42 7.92 6.09
N ALA A 159 6.15 6.82 6.34
CA ALA A 159 6.95 6.66 7.55
C ALA A 159 8.10 7.67 7.63
N ILE A 160 8.77 7.95 6.51
CA ILE A 160 9.82 8.97 6.41
C ILE A 160 9.26 10.36 6.73
N LYS A 161 8.15 10.74 6.09
CA LYS A 161 7.48 12.02 6.35
C LYS A 161 7.04 12.17 7.80
N LYS A 162 6.49 11.10 8.37
CA LYS A 162 6.06 11.08 9.78
C LYS A 162 7.25 11.22 10.74
N ALA A 163 8.41 10.70 10.36
CA ALA A 163 9.65 10.88 11.12
C ALA A 163 10.30 12.26 10.92
N GLY A 164 9.78 13.09 10.00
CA GLY A 164 10.32 14.41 9.71
C GLY A 164 11.71 14.38 9.07
N ILE A 165 12.04 13.31 8.34
CA ILE A 165 13.34 13.16 7.67
C ILE A 165 13.21 13.68 6.24
N GLU A 166 14.09 14.60 5.86
CA GLU A 166 14.11 15.13 4.50
C GLU A 166 14.54 14.06 3.49
N PRO A 167 13.94 13.99 2.28
CA PRO A 167 14.23 12.93 1.32
C PRO A 167 15.72 12.80 0.94
N THR A 168 16.46 13.90 0.91
CA THR A 168 17.90 13.93 0.64
C THR A 168 18.75 13.41 1.80
N GLU A 169 18.23 13.38 3.02
CA GLU A 169 18.94 12.88 4.21
C GLU A 169 18.70 11.38 4.44
N VAL A 170 17.74 10.79 3.72
CA VAL A 170 17.44 9.37 3.83
C VAL A 170 18.60 8.54 3.29
N THR A 171 19.30 7.88 4.20
CA THR A 171 20.44 6.99 3.92
C THR A 171 20.19 5.60 4.48
N GLY A 172 20.80 4.60 3.85
CA GLY A 172 20.66 3.19 4.19
C GLY A 172 20.03 2.39 3.05
N THR A 173 19.37 1.29 3.39
CA THR A 173 18.77 0.37 2.42
C THR A 173 17.29 0.18 2.70
N LEU A 174 16.45 0.23 1.67
CA LEU A 174 15.09 -0.32 1.67
C LEU A 174 15.11 -1.61 0.86
N ARG A 175 14.83 -2.74 1.52
CA ARG A 175 14.65 -4.03 0.84
C ARG A 175 13.17 -4.26 0.58
N ILE A 176 12.85 -4.72 -0.62
CA ILE A 176 11.49 -5.05 -1.04
C ILE A 176 11.53 -6.46 -1.64
N HIS A 177 10.68 -7.34 -1.14
CA HIS A 177 10.53 -8.69 -1.66
C HIS A 177 9.07 -8.95 -2.01
N GLN A 178 8.82 -9.48 -3.21
CA GLN A 178 7.47 -9.75 -3.70
C GLN A 178 7.24 -11.22 -4.05
N SER A 179 5.99 -11.66 -3.98
CA SER A 179 5.60 -13.05 -4.23
C SER A 179 5.45 -13.44 -5.70
N ASN A 180 5.55 -12.50 -6.65
CA ASN A 180 5.28 -12.77 -8.06
C ASN A 180 6.52 -13.33 -8.79
N PRO A 181 6.51 -14.62 -9.20
CA PRO A 181 7.67 -15.24 -9.86
C PRO A 181 7.93 -14.72 -11.29
N ARG A 182 7.03 -13.91 -11.85
CA ARG A 182 7.26 -13.24 -13.13
C ARG A 182 8.18 -12.02 -13.01
N GLY A 183 8.48 -11.56 -11.80
CA GLY A 183 9.30 -10.39 -11.51
C GLY A 183 8.54 -9.05 -11.62
N VAL A 184 9.26 -7.97 -11.32
CA VAL A 184 8.75 -6.59 -11.41
C VAL A 184 8.48 -6.24 -12.87
N CYS A 185 7.24 -5.85 -13.18
CA CYS A 185 6.84 -5.58 -14.56
C CYS A 185 7.58 -4.37 -15.16
N ASN A 186 7.69 -4.35 -16.49
CA ASN A 186 8.36 -3.28 -17.24
C ASN A 186 7.69 -1.89 -17.08
N LYS A 187 6.46 -1.83 -16.57
CA LYS A 187 5.76 -0.57 -16.29
C LYS A 187 6.17 0.00 -14.93
N CYS A 188 6.40 -0.85 -13.93
CA CYS A 188 6.90 -0.45 -12.61
C CYS A 188 8.38 -0.04 -12.66
N SER A 189 9.18 -0.69 -13.50
CA SER A 189 10.62 -0.42 -13.69
C SER A 189 10.92 0.60 -14.80
N LYS A 190 9.90 1.21 -15.40
CA LYS A 190 10.07 2.17 -16.49
C LYS A 190 10.92 3.37 -16.04
N GLY A 191 11.91 3.75 -16.83
CA GLY A 191 12.85 4.84 -16.51
C GLY A 191 14.19 4.37 -15.94
N LEU A 192 14.27 3.13 -15.43
CA LEU A 192 15.51 2.61 -14.81
C LEU A 192 16.59 2.26 -15.84
N LEU A 193 16.21 1.62 -16.96
CA LEU A 193 17.14 1.19 -18.01
C LEU A 193 17.38 2.25 -19.08
N LYS A 194 16.39 3.13 -19.30
CA LYS A 194 16.44 4.19 -20.30
C LYS A 194 15.90 5.47 -19.67
N PRO A 195 16.62 6.59 -19.77
CA PRO A 195 16.14 7.87 -19.26
C PRO A 195 14.73 8.16 -19.74
N HIS A 196 13.88 8.58 -18.81
CA HIS A 196 12.50 8.88 -19.09
C HIS A 196 12.03 10.00 -18.16
N PRO A 197 11.13 10.90 -18.61
CA PRO A 197 10.60 11.94 -17.75
C PRO A 197 10.01 11.35 -16.47
N ILE A 198 10.26 11.98 -15.32
CA ILE A 198 9.91 11.42 -14.00
C ILE A 198 8.41 11.17 -13.88
N GLU A 199 7.58 12.08 -14.42
CA GLU A 199 6.13 12.04 -14.43
C GLU A 199 5.55 10.95 -15.34
N LYS A 200 6.39 10.34 -16.19
CA LYS A 200 6.03 9.22 -17.08
C LYS A 200 6.76 7.93 -16.72
N SER A 201 7.61 7.97 -15.70
CA SER A 201 8.42 6.85 -15.23
C SER A 201 7.66 5.96 -14.25
N GLY A 202 8.12 4.74 -14.09
CA GLY A 202 7.55 3.78 -13.14
C GLY A 202 7.88 4.15 -11.70
N ILE A 203 7.15 3.53 -10.77
CA ILE A 203 7.22 3.80 -9.33
C ILE A 203 8.63 3.67 -8.74
N PHE A 204 9.45 2.74 -9.25
CA PHE A 204 10.80 2.53 -8.73
C PHE A 204 11.75 3.65 -9.11
N TYR A 205 11.65 4.18 -10.33
CA TYR A 205 12.43 5.34 -10.75
C TYR A 205 12.02 6.58 -9.94
N GLN A 206 10.72 6.81 -9.80
CA GLN A 206 10.18 7.92 -8.99
C GLN A 206 10.70 7.87 -7.55
N ALA A 207 10.57 6.71 -6.88
CA ALA A 207 11.02 6.52 -5.51
C ALA A 207 12.53 6.72 -5.35
N SER A 208 13.33 6.14 -6.25
CA SER A 208 14.78 6.24 -6.19
C SER A 208 15.29 7.67 -6.48
N LYS A 209 14.58 8.44 -7.32
CA LYS A 209 14.87 9.87 -7.52
C LYS A 209 14.42 10.76 -6.36
N LYS A 210 13.32 10.42 -5.70
CA LYS A 210 12.87 11.11 -4.49
C LYS A 210 13.86 10.93 -3.34
N TYR A 211 14.42 9.73 -3.18
CA TYR A 211 15.38 9.38 -2.14
C TYR A 211 16.77 9.07 -2.74
N PRO A 212 17.52 10.08 -3.20
CA PRO A 212 18.74 9.86 -4.00
C PRO A 212 19.85 9.13 -3.24
N ASN A 213 19.87 9.24 -1.90
CA ASN A 213 20.88 8.62 -1.04
C ASN A 213 20.47 7.24 -0.50
N LEU A 214 19.24 6.79 -0.75
CA LEU A 214 18.71 5.49 -0.37
C LEU A 214 19.09 4.43 -1.41
N THR A 215 19.60 3.30 -0.95
CA THR A 215 19.70 2.08 -1.78
C THR A 215 18.38 1.33 -1.71
N ILE A 216 17.79 0.97 -2.86
CA ILE A 216 16.57 0.17 -2.92
C ILE A 216 16.92 -1.20 -3.51
N GLU A 217 16.83 -2.25 -2.72
CA GLU A 217 17.07 -3.63 -3.16
C GLU A 217 15.73 -4.32 -3.38
N VAL A 218 15.48 -4.83 -4.58
CA VAL A 218 14.21 -5.47 -4.94
C VAL A 218 14.46 -6.89 -5.37
N THR A 219 13.67 -7.82 -4.85
CA THR A 219 13.70 -9.24 -5.22
C THR A 219 12.29 -9.79 -5.39
N SER A 220 12.18 -10.89 -6.11
CA SER A 220 10.92 -11.63 -6.33
C SER A 220 11.14 -13.10 -6.00
N GLU A 221 10.09 -13.79 -5.56
CA GLU A 221 10.11 -15.26 -5.47
C GLU A 221 10.51 -15.88 -6.81
N ILE A 222 11.14 -17.04 -6.78
CA ILE A 222 11.59 -17.76 -7.98
C ILE A 222 10.79 -19.06 -8.08
N ASP A 223 10.14 -19.25 -9.23
CA ASP A 223 9.50 -20.50 -9.60
C ASP A 223 9.99 -20.91 -10.98
N GLY A 224 10.77 -21.99 -11.06
CA GLY A 224 11.34 -22.49 -12.31
C GLY A 224 10.30 -22.97 -13.34
N SER A 225 9.04 -23.18 -12.92
CA SER A 225 7.94 -23.53 -13.81
C SER A 225 7.29 -22.31 -14.46
N VAL A 226 7.55 -21.09 -13.96
CA VAL A 226 6.93 -19.86 -14.44
C VAL A 226 7.91 -19.06 -15.29
N LYS A 227 7.52 -18.76 -16.54
CA LYS A 227 8.29 -17.89 -17.42
C LYS A 227 8.36 -16.46 -16.87
N THR A 228 9.58 -15.96 -16.71
CA THR A 228 9.87 -14.58 -16.30
C THR A 228 9.46 -13.57 -17.37
N ASN A 229 8.96 -12.41 -16.95
CA ASN A 229 8.54 -11.32 -17.84
C ASN A 229 9.05 -9.93 -17.38
N GLY A 230 9.52 -9.86 -16.14
CA GLY A 230 10.03 -8.66 -15.51
C GLY A 230 11.44 -8.86 -14.95
N LEU A 231 11.88 -7.89 -14.16
CA LEU A 231 13.14 -7.99 -13.42
C LEU A 231 12.90 -8.81 -12.15
N LEU A 232 13.60 -9.93 -11.99
CA LEU A 232 13.49 -10.77 -10.78
C LEU A 232 14.19 -10.15 -9.58
N SER A 233 15.35 -9.55 -9.81
CA SER A 233 16.12 -8.83 -8.78
C SER A 233 16.86 -7.66 -9.40
N PHE A 234 16.99 -6.58 -8.64
CA PHE A 234 17.83 -5.43 -9.00
C PHE A 234 18.08 -4.55 -7.77
N VAL A 235 19.17 -3.79 -7.79
CA VAL A 235 19.51 -2.78 -6.80
C VAL A 235 19.53 -1.41 -7.44
N LEU A 236 18.85 -0.44 -6.83
CA LEU A 236 18.72 0.93 -7.33
C LEU A 236 19.38 1.94 -6.40
N LYS A 237 19.94 2.98 -7.00
CA LYS A 237 20.31 4.21 -6.32
C LYS A 237 20.22 5.40 -7.27
N ASP A 238 19.64 6.50 -6.81
CA ASP A 238 19.43 7.73 -7.58
C ASP A 238 18.90 7.48 -9.03
N GLY A 239 17.88 6.64 -9.16
CA GLY A 239 17.21 6.33 -10.42
C GLY A 239 18.03 5.46 -11.39
N LYS A 240 19.12 4.83 -10.94
CA LYS A 240 19.95 3.92 -11.75
C LYS A 240 20.00 2.54 -11.12
N ILE A 241 19.99 1.50 -11.96
CA ILE A 241 20.37 0.15 -11.54
C ILE A 241 21.88 0.14 -11.30
N ILE A 242 22.29 -0.35 -10.15
CA ILE A 242 23.71 -0.50 -9.79
C ILE A 242 24.14 -1.97 -9.71
N GLU A 243 23.21 -2.90 -9.52
CA GLU A 243 23.40 -4.36 -9.53
C GLU A 243 22.14 -5.09 -10.01
#